data_AF-A0A832A724-F1
#
_entry.id   AF-A0A832A724-F1
#
_cell.length_a   1.000
_cell.length_b   1.000
_cell.length_c   1.000
_cell.angle_alpha   90.00
_cell.angle_beta   90.00
_cell.angle_gamma   90.00
#
_symmetry.space_group_name_H-M   'P 1'
#
loop_
_entity.id
_entity.type
_entity.pdbx_description
1 polymer ?
#
loop_
_entity_poly.entity_id
_entity_poly.type
_entity_poly.pdbx_seq_one_letter_code
_entity_poly.pdbx_strand_id
1 'polypeptide(L)'
;MALNHLPHYDKTPYVAVPGQTCLVGWPAITARLNPIPGVMAIECYPGVDEPAIIAALGRDRPILHTRDAMLPPAVIAQRVAPFLGGDDPVFGYLTNLTLEQFFDPAKLAELRRRVDDSTIVVGVGATLVVPQPATLVYADLARWEAQQRFRRGQCGVLGGEEQSLTAAAQYKRAFFVDWRVADRFKKPLLRRCDFVLDTNAPARPKLASGDAVREGLRRASRQPFRVVPFFDPAPWGGQWMKRVCRLDPTVPNYGWCFDCVPEENSLLLGLGDVTDFELPALDLVFLHPRELLGEAVHGRFGDEFPIRFDMLDTMDGGHLSLQVHPPTEYIQETFGMHYTQDESYYLLDAAPDATVYLGVKTGIRPADMLAALEAAQAGGPPFDDRRFVNRWPAKKHDHFLIPAGTVHCSGRNSLV
;
A
#
# COMPACT_ATOMS: atom_id res chain seq x y z
N MET A 1 -21.27 5.40 -29.26
CA MET A 1 -20.16 6.11 -29.94
C MET A 1 -18.88 5.41 -29.56
N ALA A 2 -18.18 4.78 -30.51
CA ALA A 2 -16.80 4.37 -30.26
C ALA A 2 -15.98 5.65 -30.06
N LEU A 3 -15.16 5.72 -29.01
CA LEU A 3 -14.28 6.86 -28.77
C LEU A 3 -13.36 7.00 -30.02
N ASN A 4 -13.48 8.11 -30.75
CA ASN A 4 -12.70 8.41 -31.96
C ASN A 4 -11.20 8.67 -31.69
N HIS A 5 -10.77 8.49 -30.44
CA HIS A 5 -9.39 8.59 -30.00
C HIS A 5 -9.12 7.40 -29.07
N LEU A 6 -8.04 6.66 -29.30
CA LEU A 6 -7.55 5.69 -28.32
C LEU A 6 -7.23 6.47 -27.03
N PRO A 7 -7.84 6.13 -25.88
CA PRO A 7 -7.55 6.80 -24.62
C PRO A 7 -6.04 6.74 -24.34
N HIS A 8 -5.41 7.90 -24.09
CA HIS A 8 -4.04 7.92 -23.59
C HIS A 8 -4.11 7.85 -22.06
N TYR A 9 -4.22 6.63 -21.52
CA TYR A 9 -4.20 6.41 -20.09
C TYR A 9 -2.84 6.82 -19.53
N ASP A 10 -2.81 7.89 -18.73
CA ASP A 10 -1.59 8.35 -18.07
C ASP A 10 -1.27 7.41 -16.89
N LYS A 11 -0.09 6.78 -16.97
CA LYS A 11 0.43 5.81 -15.99
C LYS A 11 1.41 6.44 -15.00
N THR A 12 1.82 7.68 -15.22
CA THR A 12 2.75 8.40 -14.37
C THR A 12 2.28 9.83 -14.12
N PRO A 13 1.03 10.02 -13.65
CA PRO A 13 0.53 11.35 -13.32
C PRO A 13 1.35 11.91 -12.15
N TYR A 14 1.62 13.23 -12.17
CA TYR A 14 2.38 13.90 -11.12
C TYR A 14 1.81 15.28 -10.79
N VAL A 15 2.08 15.75 -9.58
CA VAL A 15 1.74 17.11 -9.12
C VAL A 15 2.97 18.01 -9.28
N ALA A 16 2.87 19.04 -10.11
CA ALA A 16 3.98 19.95 -10.38
C ALA A 16 4.27 20.90 -9.19
N VAL A 17 5.55 20.96 -8.81
CA VAL A 17 6.09 21.81 -7.74
C VAL A 17 7.27 22.63 -8.29
N PRO A 18 7.00 23.68 -9.09
CA PRO A 18 8.02 24.49 -9.73
C PRO A 18 8.91 25.20 -8.71
N GLY A 19 10.18 25.41 -9.07
CA GLY A 19 11.16 26.10 -8.24
C GLY A 19 11.78 25.25 -7.12
N GLN A 20 11.42 23.96 -7.04
CA GLN A 20 12.04 23.01 -6.12
C GLN A 20 13.15 22.22 -6.81
N THR A 21 14.08 21.68 -6.02
CA THR A 21 15.20 20.87 -6.49
C THR A 21 15.09 19.46 -5.95
N CYS A 22 15.41 18.48 -6.80
CA CYS A 22 15.52 17.08 -6.43
C CYS A 22 16.89 16.53 -6.88
N LEU A 23 17.59 15.87 -5.97
CA LEU A 23 18.84 15.17 -6.28
C LEU A 23 18.52 13.74 -6.71
N VAL A 24 19.26 13.22 -7.68
CA VAL A 24 19.03 11.89 -8.26
C VAL A 24 20.31 11.07 -8.17
N GLY A 25 20.19 9.86 -7.62
CA GLY A 25 21.27 8.89 -7.49
C GLY A 25 22.17 9.12 -6.28
N TRP A 26 22.75 8.03 -5.77
CA TRP A 26 23.62 8.06 -4.59
C TRP A 26 24.75 9.08 -4.65
N PRO A 27 25.50 9.27 -5.76
CA PRO A 27 26.60 10.25 -5.79
C PRO A 27 26.18 11.68 -5.46
N ALA A 28 25.02 12.14 -5.95
CA ALA A 28 24.51 13.48 -5.65
C ALA A 28 23.99 13.58 -4.20
N ILE A 29 23.34 12.52 -3.74
CA ILE A 29 22.78 12.42 -2.38
C ILE A 29 23.89 12.43 -1.33
N THR A 30 24.94 11.63 -1.51
CA THR A 30 26.08 11.56 -0.58
C THR A 30 26.84 12.87 -0.55
N ALA A 31 27.08 13.50 -1.71
CA ALA A 31 27.70 14.82 -1.79
C ALA A 31 26.90 15.91 -1.05
N ARG A 32 25.57 15.78 -0.97
CA ARG A 32 24.71 16.70 -0.23
C ARG A 32 24.66 16.44 1.26
N LEU A 33 24.64 15.16 1.67
CA LEU A 33 24.40 14.73 3.04
C LEU A 33 25.68 14.58 3.88
N ASN A 34 26.75 14.00 3.32
CA ASN A 34 27.99 13.73 4.07
C ASN A 34 28.62 14.98 4.69
N PRO A 35 28.66 16.15 4.02
CA PRO A 35 29.27 17.36 4.60
C PRO A 35 28.47 18.00 5.73
N ILE A 36 27.23 17.57 5.99
CA ILE A 36 26.38 18.20 7.02
C ILE A 36 26.89 17.80 8.41
N PRO A 37 27.29 18.76 9.26
CA PRO A 37 27.81 18.47 10.59
C PRO A 37 26.70 18.04 11.55
N GLY A 38 27.09 17.38 12.64
CA GLY A 38 26.17 16.94 13.68
C GLY A 38 25.56 15.57 13.40
N VAL A 39 24.98 14.98 14.44
CA VAL A 39 24.35 13.66 14.37
C VAL A 39 23.20 13.66 13.35
N MET A 40 23.20 12.67 12.46
CA MET A 40 22.17 12.48 11.46
C MET A 40 21.32 11.26 11.83
N ALA A 41 20.00 11.40 11.77
CA ALA A 41 19.09 10.26 11.81
C ALA A 41 18.52 10.02 10.41
N ILE A 42 18.66 8.81 9.90
CA ILE A 42 17.99 8.33 8.70
C ILE A 42 16.91 7.36 9.17
N GLU A 43 15.72 7.91 9.35
CA GLU A 43 14.53 7.14 9.73
C GLU A 43 14.01 6.38 8.52
N CYS A 44 13.93 5.06 8.63
CA CYS A 44 13.47 4.21 7.52
C CYS A 44 12.05 3.71 7.76
N TYR A 45 11.21 3.73 6.74
CA TYR A 45 9.94 3.02 6.74
C TYR A 45 10.17 1.50 6.52
N PRO A 46 9.34 0.59 7.07
CA PRO A 46 9.47 -0.85 6.81
C PRO A 46 9.46 -1.17 5.32
N GLY A 47 10.48 -1.89 4.86
CA GLY A 47 10.68 -2.25 3.45
C GLY A 47 11.75 -1.44 2.72
N VAL A 48 12.24 -0.34 3.31
CA VAL A 48 13.42 0.39 2.83
C VAL A 48 14.65 -0.54 2.82
N ASP A 49 15.48 -0.41 1.78
CA ASP A 49 16.78 -1.09 1.68
C ASP A 49 17.82 -0.35 2.52
N GLU A 50 17.84 -0.64 3.81
CA GLU A 50 18.80 -0.07 4.78
C GLU A 50 20.27 -0.38 4.41
N PRO A 51 20.63 -1.61 3.97
CA PRO A 51 21.98 -1.89 3.48
C PRO A 51 22.46 -0.97 2.36
N ALA A 52 21.60 -0.63 1.39
CA ALA A 52 21.96 0.30 0.31
C ALA A 52 22.26 1.72 0.84
N ILE A 53 21.47 2.21 1.80
CA ILE A 53 21.71 3.51 2.46
C ILE A 53 23.05 3.49 3.19
N ILE A 54 23.30 2.44 4.00
CA ILE A 54 24.53 2.26 4.77
C ILE A 54 25.75 2.21 3.84
N ALA A 55 25.67 1.45 2.74
CA ALA A 55 26.76 1.35 1.77
C ALA A 55 27.09 2.68 1.07
N ALA A 56 26.07 3.53 0.86
CA ALA A 56 26.23 4.83 0.23
C ALA A 56 26.78 5.90 1.20
N LEU A 57 26.23 6.00 2.41
CA LEU A 57 26.52 7.10 3.35
C LEU A 57 27.53 6.73 4.44
N GLY A 58 27.81 5.44 4.64
CA GLY A 58 28.64 4.94 5.74
C GLY A 58 30.14 4.98 5.57
N ARG A 59 30.65 5.52 4.46
CA ARG A 59 32.10 5.50 4.17
C ARG A 59 32.90 6.48 5.04
N ASP A 60 32.28 7.60 5.41
CA ASP A 60 32.98 8.75 6.00
C ASP A 60 32.60 9.01 7.46
N ARG A 61 31.64 8.26 8.01
CA ARG A 61 31.02 8.52 9.32
C ARG A 61 30.69 7.21 10.06
N PRO A 62 30.81 7.16 11.40
CA PRO A 62 30.31 6.02 12.18
C PRO A 62 28.82 5.80 11.95
N ILE A 63 28.43 4.55 11.68
CA ILE A 63 27.01 4.15 11.56
C ILE A 63 26.59 3.34 12.78
N LEU A 64 25.44 3.69 13.34
CA LEU A 64 24.69 2.86 14.28
C LEU A 64 23.41 2.38 13.59
N HIS A 65 23.20 1.06 13.58
CA HIS A 65 22.01 0.44 13.01
C HIS A 65 20.99 0.19 14.10
N THR A 66 19.77 0.70 13.95
CA THR A 66 18.72 0.54 14.98
C THR A 66 18.33 -0.92 15.21
N ARG A 67 18.50 -1.77 14.19
CA ARG A 67 18.25 -3.20 14.28
C ARG A 67 19.07 -3.89 15.36
N ASP A 68 20.25 -3.38 15.70
CA ASP A 68 21.08 -3.89 16.80
C ASP A 68 20.36 -3.79 18.16
N ALA A 69 19.42 -2.84 18.30
CA ALA A 69 18.62 -2.64 19.50
C ALA A 69 17.23 -3.29 19.45
N MET A 70 16.84 -3.95 18.36
CA MET A 70 15.57 -4.66 18.30
C MET A 70 15.56 -5.88 19.23
N LEU A 71 14.36 -6.25 19.67
CA LEU A 71 14.13 -7.52 20.36
C LEU A 71 14.46 -8.69 19.42
N PRO A 72 14.84 -9.86 19.95
CA PRO A 72 15.05 -11.05 19.12
C PRO A 72 13.82 -11.38 18.26
N PRO A 73 14.00 -11.84 17.00
CA PRO A 73 12.88 -12.12 16.09
C PRO A 73 11.79 -13.03 16.67
N ALA A 74 12.16 -14.05 17.45
CA ALA A 74 11.21 -14.94 18.12
C ALA A 74 10.33 -14.20 19.16
N VAL A 75 10.89 -13.23 19.88
CA VAL A 75 10.13 -12.41 20.84
C VAL A 75 9.17 -11.48 20.09
N ILE A 76 9.63 -10.88 18.99
CA ILE A 76 8.76 -10.05 18.13
C ILE A 76 7.64 -10.90 17.54
N ALA A 77 7.94 -12.11 17.04
CA ALA A 77 6.95 -13.05 16.51
C ALA A 77 5.85 -13.35 17.55
N GLN A 78 6.22 -13.61 18.80
CA GLN A 78 5.25 -13.82 19.89
C GLN A 78 4.39 -12.58 20.18
N ARG A 79 4.97 -11.37 20.08
CA ARG A 79 4.24 -10.11 20.28
C ARG A 79 3.22 -9.84 19.17
N VAL A 80 3.56 -10.17 17.92
CA VAL A 80 2.69 -9.91 16.77
C VAL A 80 1.65 -11.01 16.57
N ALA A 81 1.90 -12.25 17.03
CA ALA A 81 1.03 -13.40 16.83
C ALA A 81 -0.46 -13.17 17.15
N PRO A 82 -0.84 -12.46 18.24
CA PRO A 82 -2.26 -12.19 18.54
C PRO A 82 -3.01 -11.41 17.44
N PHE A 83 -2.29 -10.68 16.59
CA PHE A 83 -2.84 -9.84 15.52
C PHE A 83 -2.89 -10.56 14.16
N LEU A 84 -2.38 -11.79 14.08
CA LEU A 84 -2.28 -12.52 12.81
C LEU A 84 -3.40 -13.53 12.60
N GLY A 85 -4.42 -13.60 13.47
CA GLY A 85 -5.58 -14.48 13.25
C GLY A 85 -5.25 -15.98 13.26
N GLY A 86 -4.16 -16.39 13.91
CA GLY A 86 -3.75 -17.80 14.00
C GLY A 86 -3.29 -18.36 12.65
N ASP A 87 -3.85 -19.50 12.26
CA ASP A 87 -3.50 -20.23 11.02
C ASP A 87 -4.26 -19.74 9.78
N ASP A 88 -5.13 -18.73 9.91
CA ASP A 88 -5.78 -18.14 8.75
C ASP A 88 -4.71 -17.57 7.79
N PRO A 89 -4.77 -17.82 6.47
CA PRO A 89 -3.74 -17.34 5.55
C PRO A 89 -3.87 -15.85 5.19
N VAL A 90 -5.02 -15.22 5.45
CA VAL A 90 -5.39 -13.89 4.95
C VAL A 90 -5.68 -12.90 6.07
N PHE A 91 -6.50 -13.29 7.04
CA PHE A 91 -7.12 -12.37 7.99
C PHE A 91 -6.41 -12.27 9.34
N GLY A 92 -6.31 -11.05 9.85
CA GLY A 92 -5.75 -10.72 11.17
C GLY A 92 -6.60 -9.66 11.86
N TYR A 93 -6.05 -9.06 12.91
CA TYR A 93 -6.69 -7.99 13.67
C TYR A 93 -5.78 -6.78 13.71
N LEU A 94 -6.29 -5.57 13.44
CA LEU A 94 -5.47 -4.37 13.42
C LEU A 94 -4.76 -4.15 14.76
N THR A 95 -3.44 -3.99 14.71
CA THR A 95 -2.64 -3.93 15.92
C THR A 95 -2.81 -2.62 16.69
N ASN A 96 -2.71 -2.72 18.02
CA ASN A 96 -2.51 -1.59 18.91
C ASN A 96 -1.06 -1.45 19.40
N LEU A 97 -0.12 -2.24 18.84
CA LEU A 97 1.30 -2.12 19.18
C LEU A 97 1.87 -0.76 18.79
N THR A 98 2.91 -0.35 19.51
CA THR A 98 3.74 0.82 19.20
C THR A 98 5.16 0.40 18.82
N LEU A 99 5.89 1.29 18.15
CA LEU A 99 7.21 0.97 17.61
C LEU A 99 8.21 0.61 18.70
N GLU A 100 8.14 1.27 19.85
CA GLU A 100 9.02 1.04 21.01
C GLU A 100 8.94 -0.40 21.52
N GLN A 101 7.79 -1.07 21.36
CA GLN A 101 7.59 -2.45 21.81
C GLN A 101 8.36 -3.49 20.96
N PHE A 102 8.97 -3.08 19.85
CA PHE A 102 9.85 -3.90 19.02
C PHE A 102 11.33 -3.81 19.46
N PHE A 103 11.66 -2.95 20.43
CA PHE A 103 13.03 -2.70 20.85
C PHE A 103 13.32 -3.18 22.28
N ASP A 104 14.56 -3.57 22.51
CA ASP A 104 15.11 -3.79 23.84
C ASP A 104 15.51 -2.44 24.46
N PRO A 105 14.90 -2.03 25.59
CA PRO A 105 15.20 -0.74 26.20
C PRO A 105 16.66 -0.57 26.62
N ALA A 106 17.34 -1.64 27.03
CA ALA A 106 18.73 -1.59 27.46
C ALA A 106 19.67 -1.39 26.26
N LYS A 107 19.40 -2.08 25.14
CA LYS A 107 20.17 -1.91 23.90
C LYS A 107 19.92 -0.55 23.24
N LEU A 108 18.68 -0.03 23.30
CA LEU A 108 18.40 1.35 22.87
C LEU A 108 19.21 2.35 23.70
N ALA A 109 19.27 2.18 25.03
CA ALA A 109 20.07 3.03 25.90
C ALA A 109 21.57 2.91 25.60
N GLU A 110 22.05 1.73 25.18
CA GLU A 110 23.42 1.54 24.74
C GLU A 110 23.73 2.25 23.43
N LEU A 111 22.87 2.11 22.40
CA LEU A 111 23.02 2.86 21.14
C LEU A 111 23.06 4.36 21.41
N ARG A 112 22.17 4.87 22.26
CA ARG A 112 22.15 6.29 22.67
C ARG A 112 23.48 6.77 23.25
N ARG A 113 24.17 5.95 24.04
CA ARG A 113 25.47 6.30 24.63
C ARG A 113 26.62 6.29 23.61
N ARG A 114 26.47 5.57 22.50
CA ARG A 114 27.46 5.46 21.42
C ARG A 114 27.35 6.59 20.38
N VAL A 115 26.29 7.37 20.42
CA VAL A 115 26.08 8.50 19.50
C VAL A 115 27.04 9.64 19.85
N ASP A 116 27.76 10.11 18.85
CA ASP A 116 28.54 11.35 18.87
C ASP A 116 28.11 12.31 17.74
N ASP A 117 28.72 13.50 17.69
CA ASP A 117 28.39 14.55 16.72
C ASP A 117 28.68 14.16 15.26
N SER A 118 29.39 13.06 15.00
CA SER A 118 29.70 12.56 13.65
C SER A 118 28.85 11.34 13.27
N THR A 119 28.05 10.81 14.18
CA THR A 119 27.34 9.54 13.99
C THR A 119 26.16 9.69 13.01
N ILE A 120 25.94 8.67 12.17
CA ILE A 120 24.69 8.46 11.44
C ILE A 120 23.95 7.30 12.11
N VAL A 121 22.72 7.53 12.55
CA VAL A 121 21.83 6.45 13.01
C VAL A 121 20.86 6.11 11.88
N VAL A 122 20.84 4.85 11.45
CA VAL A 122 20.02 4.39 10.31
C VAL A 122 19.08 3.28 10.76
N GLY A 123 17.87 3.30 10.21
CA GLY A 123 16.91 2.20 10.26
C GLY A 123 15.56 2.60 10.85
N VAL A 124 14.62 1.66 10.88
CA VAL A 124 13.34 1.88 11.56
C VAL A 124 13.61 2.18 13.04
N GLY A 125 13.04 3.25 13.59
CA GLY A 125 13.28 3.72 14.94
C GLY A 125 14.56 4.54 15.13
N ALA A 126 15.16 5.12 14.08
CA ALA A 126 16.38 5.93 14.20
C ALA A 126 16.18 7.11 15.17
N THR A 127 14.99 7.72 15.13
CA THR A 127 14.62 8.81 16.04
C THR A 127 14.24 8.35 17.45
N LEU A 128 14.13 7.04 17.71
CA LEU A 128 14.10 6.51 19.09
C LEU A 128 15.49 6.57 19.73
N VAL A 129 16.56 6.45 18.94
CA VAL A 129 17.94 6.62 19.41
C VAL A 129 18.29 8.10 19.51
N VAL A 130 17.96 8.90 18.50
CA VAL A 130 18.26 10.33 18.47
C VAL A 130 16.98 11.14 18.21
N PRO A 131 16.22 11.52 19.25
CA PRO A 131 14.94 12.21 19.08
C PRO A 131 15.02 13.57 18.38
N GLN A 132 16.14 14.26 18.55
CA GLN A 132 16.41 15.59 18.00
C GLN A 132 17.77 15.57 17.30
N PRO A 133 17.87 14.96 16.10
CA PRO A 133 19.11 14.95 15.35
C PRO A 133 19.39 16.34 14.78
N ALA A 134 20.65 16.62 14.43
CA ALA A 134 21.00 17.83 13.69
C ALA A 134 20.46 17.78 12.25
N THR A 135 20.25 16.59 11.70
CA THR A 135 19.56 16.38 10.42
C THR A 135 18.72 15.11 10.46
N LEU A 136 17.45 15.22 10.08
CA LEU A 136 16.51 14.13 9.92
C LEU A 136 16.24 13.88 8.43
N VAL A 137 16.69 12.73 7.94
CA VAL A 137 16.31 12.19 6.64
C VAL A 137 15.23 11.14 6.87
N TYR A 138 14.11 11.25 6.18
CA TYR A 138 13.06 10.24 6.20
C TYR A 138 13.12 9.42 4.90
N ALA A 139 13.52 8.16 4.99
CA ALA A 139 13.62 7.24 3.86
C ALA A 139 12.33 6.42 3.73
N ASP A 140 11.77 6.40 2.52
CA ASP A 140 10.41 5.93 2.31
C ASP A 140 10.19 5.21 0.98
N LEU A 141 9.09 4.49 0.88
CA LEU A 141 8.63 3.77 -0.31
C LEU A 141 7.11 3.54 -0.24
N ALA A 142 6.45 3.53 -1.39
CA ALA A 142 5.05 3.14 -1.48
C ALA A 142 4.86 1.67 -1.07
N ARG A 143 3.72 1.36 -0.46
CA ARG A 143 3.43 0.00 0.00
C ARG A 143 3.38 -0.99 -1.15
N TRP A 144 2.93 -0.56 -2.33
CA TRP A 144 3.03 -1.37 -3.54
C TRP A 144 4.47 -1.84 -3.81
N GLU A 145 5.46 -0.96 -3.75
CA GLU A 145 6.86 -1.36 -3.93
C GLU A 145 7.35 -2.27 -2.79
N ALA A 146 6.91 -2.04 -1.54
CA ALA A 146 7.20 -2.95 -0.43
C ALA A 146 6.64 -4.37 -0.68
N GLN A 147 5.42 -4.48 -1.21
CA GLN A 147 4.81 -5.76 -1.61
C GLN A 147 5.62 -6.45 -2.70
N GLN A 148 6.08 -5.69 -3.71
CA GLN A 148 6.89 -6.23 -4.79
C GLN A 148 8.26 -6.70 -4.26
N ARG A 149 8.84 -6.03 -3.26
CA ARG A 149 10.04 -6.51 -2.58
C ARG A 149 9.81 -7.80 -1.79
N PHE A 150 8.66 -7.97 -1.13
CA PHE A 150 8.29 -9.25 -0.51
C PHE A 150 8.24 -10.37 -1.55
N ARG A 151 7.61 -10.13 -2.71
CA ARG A 151 7.54 -11.10 -3.83
C ARG A 151 8.93 -11.43 -4.40
N ARG A 152 9.86 -10.47 -4.39
CA ARG A 152 11.26 -10.66 -4.85
C ARG A 152 12.22 -11.14 -3.76
N GLY A 153 11.77 -11.30 -2.51
CA GLY A 153 12.62 -11.66 -1.37
C GLY A 153 13.69 -10.62 -1.03
N GLN A 154 13.42 -9.34 -1.29
CA GLN A 154 14.37 -8.23 -1.14
C GLN A 154 14.23 -7.45 0.16
N CYS A 155 13.16 -7.68 0.92
CA CYS A 155 12.99 -7.13 2.26
C CYS A 155 12.19 -8.11 3.12
N GLY A 156 12.17 -7.85 4.42
CA GLY A 156 11.39 -8.61 5.39
C GLY A 156 10.47 -7.72 6.21
N VAL A 157 9.75 -8.36 7.12
CA VAL A 157 8.87 -7.73 8.12
C VAL A 157 9.67 -7.07 9.25
N LEU A 158 9.07 -6.09 9.92
CA LEU A 158 9.71 -5.25 10.94
C LEU A 158 10.32 -6.07 12.09
N GLY A 159 11.65 -6.08 12.20
CA GLY A 159 12.38 -6.87 13.21
C GLY A 159 12.26 -8.39 13.04
N GLY A 160 11.73 -8.86 11.91
CA GLY A 160 11.75 -10.28 11.55
C GLY A 160 13.06 -10.71 10.90
N GLU A 161 13.21 -12.02 10.75
CA GLU A 161 14.23 -12.61 9.88
C GLU A 161 13.81 -12.45 8.42
N GLU A 162 14.72 -11.99 7.57
CA GLU A 162 14.44 -11.46 6.22
C GLU A 162 13.81 -12.47 5.25
N GLN A 163 13.70 -13.76 5.60
CA GLN A 163 13.31 -14.83 4.67
C GLN A 163 12.46 -15.96 5.29
N SER A 164 11.87 -15.75 6.47
CA SER A 164 11.12 -16.81 7.17
C SER A 164 9.66 -16.99 6.72
N LEU A 165 9.11 -16.03 5.97
CA LEU A 165 7.69 -15.97 5.61
C LEU A 165 7.50 -15.90 4.10
N THR A 166 6.42 -16.52 3.61
CA THR A 166 5.96 -16.32 2.22
C THR A 166 5.57 -14.87 1.98
N ALA A 167 5.61 -14.38 0.73
CA ALA A 167 5.23 -13.01 0.42
C ALA A 167 3.81 -12.65 0.90
N ALA A 168 2.87 -13.60 0.83
CA ALA A 168 1.51 -13.43 1.36
C ALA A 168 1.48 -13.27 2.89
N ALA A 169 2.24 -14.09 3.62
CA ALA A 169 2.34 -13.97 5.08
C ALA A 169 3.07 -12.68 5.50
N GLN A 170 4.06 -12.23 4.74
CA GLN A 170 4.71 -10.93 4.95
C GLN A 170 3.74 -9.78 4.72
N TYR A 171 2.98 -9.80 3.62
CA TYR A 171 1.94 -8.80 3.34
C TYR A 171 0.90 -8.74 4.46
N LYS A 172 0.35 -9.89 4.86
CA LYS A 172 -0.61 -9.99 5.96
C LYS A 172 -0.08 -9.35 7.25
N ARG A 173 1.13 -9.72 7.66
CA ARG A 173 1.75 -9.14 8.85
C ARG A 173 1.99 -7.64 8.68
N ALA A 174 2.45 -7.19 7.53
CA ALA A 174 2.69 -5.78 7.28
C ALA A 174 1.39 -4.96 7.36
N PHE A 175 0.30 -5.46 6.77
CA PHE A 175 -1.01 -4.83 6.77
C PHE A 175 -1.62 -4.69 8.16
N PHE A 176 -1.66 -5.77 8.94
CA PHE A 176 -2.28 -5.77 10.27
C PHE A 176 -1.37 -5.19 11.36
N VAL A 177 -0.04 -5.19 11.16
CA VAL A 177 0.93 -4.83 12.18
C VAL A 177 1.93 -3.78 11.72
N ASP A 178 2.90 -4.15 10.89
CA ASP A 178 4.13 -3.36 10.72
C ASP A 178 3.85 -1.96 10.17
N TRP A 179 2.98 -1.84 9.16
CA TRP A 179 2.63 -0.55 8.58
C TRP A 179 1.82 0.31 9.55
N ARG A 180 0.91 -0.27 10.34
CA ARG A 180 0.13 0.48 11.34
C ARG A 180 1.02 1.05 12.44
N VAL A 181 2.02 0.29 12.85
CA VAL A 181 3.05 0.74 13.81
C VAL A 181 3.88 1.87 13.19
N ALA A 182 4.37 1.67 11.97
CA ALA A 182 5.21 2.64 11.29
C ALA A 182 4.48 3.94 10.93
N ASP A 183 3.22 3.89 10.50
CA ASP A 183 2.40 5.07 10.18
C ASP A 183 2.25 6.00 11.38
N ARG A 184 1.96 5.44 12.56
CA ARG A 184 1.84 6.23 13.81
C ARG A 184 3.13 6.98 14.12
N PHE A 185 4.27 6.34 13.85
CA PHE A 185 5.59 6.91 14.07
C PHE A 185 6.00 7.91 12.98
N LYS A 186 5.60 7.66 11.73
CA LYS A 186 5.85 8.50 10.54
C LYS A 186 5.22 9.89 10.63
N LYS A 187 3.95 9.96 11.04
CA LYS A 187 3.14 11.20 11.05
C LYS A 187 3.84 12.42 11.65
N PRO A 188 4.39 12.38 12.89
CA PRO A 188 5.10 13.52 13.46
C PRO A 188 6.44 13.81 12.77
N LEU A 189 7.08 12.82 12.16
CA LEU A 189 8.40 12.96 11.51
C LEU A 189 8.30 13.64 10.15
N LEU A 190 7.28 13.31 9.34
CA LEU A 190 7.04 13.98 8.05
C LEU A 190 6.90 15.50 8.19
N ARG A 191 6.35 15.97 9.31
CA ARG A 191 6.16 17.41 9.60
C ARG A 191 7.47 18.16 9.84
N ARG A 192 8.54 17.47 10.23
CA ARG A 192 9.79 18.09 10.68
C ARG A 192 11.06 17.56 10.01
N CYS A 193 10.98 16.54 9.17
CA CYS A 193 12.14 16.04 8.46
C CYS A 193 12.75 17.14 7.58
N ASP A 194 14.08 17.15 7.53
CA ASP A 194 14.87 18.08 6.72
C ASP A 194 14.93 17.60 5.27
N PHE A 195 14.96 16.28 5.09
CA PHE A 195 14.95 15.64 3.77
C PHE A 195 14.02 14.42 3.75
N VAL A 196 13.49 14.16 2.56
CA VAL A 196 12.81 12.91 2.24
C VAL A 196 13.62 12.20 1.16
N LEU A 197 13.91 10.94 1.41
CA LEU A 197 14.62 10.04 0.52
C LEU A 197 13.62 9.05 -0.09
N ASP A 198 13.29 9.27 -1.36
CA ASP A 198 12.53 8.32 -2.17
C ASP A 198 13.43 7.12 -2.52
N THR A 199 13.03 5.96 -2.00
CA THR A 199 13.72 4.68 -2.20
C THR A 199 12.96 3.72 -3.10
N ASN A 200 11.87 4.13 -3.75
CA ASN A 200 11.03 3.23 -4.57
C ASN A 200 11.84 2.53 -5.67
N ALA A 201 12.78 3.24 -6.29
CA ALA A 201 13.71 2.69 -7.28
C ALA A 201 15.15 2.60 -6.70
N PRO A 202 15.60 1.43 -6.19
CA PRO A 202 16.90 1.30 -5.52
C PRO A 202 18.11 1.74 -6.35
N ALA A 203 18.04 1.57 -7.68
CA ALA A 203 19.10 1.96 -8.61
C ALA A 203 19.14 3.48 -8.89
N ARG A 204 18.06 4.21 -8.60
CA ARG A 204 17.92 5.64 -8.87
C ARG A 204 17.14 6.31 -7.72
N PRO A 205 17.68 6.29 -6.48
CA PRO A 205 17.06 6.96 -5.35
C PRO A 205 17.03 8.47 -5.58
N LYS A 206 16.09 9.16 -4.94
CA LYS A 206 15.92 10.60 -5.11
C LYS A 206 15.82 11.27 -3.74
N LEU A 207 16.44 12.44 -3.59
CA LEU A 207 16.41 13.20 -2.33
C LEU A 207 15.86 14.60 -2.59
N ALA A 208 14.85 14.98 -1.82
CA ALA A 208 14.30 16.33 -1.80
C ALA A 208 14.33 16.89 -0.37
N SER A 209 14.27 18.21 -0.24
CA SER A 209 14.06 18.83 1.08
C SER A 209 12.65 18.48 1.60
N GLY A 210 12.51 18.37 2.92
CA GLY A 210 11.22 18.16 3.55
C GLY A 210 10.23 19.28 3.20
N ASP A 211 10.70 20.51 3.05
CA ASP A 211 9.87 21.64 2.63
C ASP A 211 9.33 21.48 1.21
N ALA A 212 10.15 20.99 0.27
CA ALA A 212 9.70 20.73 -1.10
C ALA A 212 8.59 19.67 -1.14
N VAL A 213 8.75 18.59 -0.36
CA VAL A 213 7.74 17.53 -0.25
C VAL A 213 6.47 18.03 0.41
N ARG A 214 6.58 18.75 1.55
CA ARG A 214 5.43 19.35 2.23
C ARG A 214 4.68 20.33 1.33
N GLU A 215 5.38 21.15 0.54
CA GLU A 215 4.74 22.04 -0.44
C GLU A 215 4.05 21.26 -1.57
N GLY A 216 4.66 20.17 -2.06
CA GLY A 216 4.05 19.29 -3.06
C GLY A 216 2.76 18.63 -2.57
N LEU A 217 2.78 18.11 -1.35
CA LEU A 217 1.59 17.54 -0.69
C LEU A 217 0.51 18.61 -0.45
N ARG A 218 0.90 19.80 0.01
CA ARG A 218 -0.04 20.92 0.16
C ARG A 218 -0.69 21.30 -1.17
N ARG A 219 0.06 21.30 -2.27
CA ARG A 219 -0.49 21.53 -3.62
C ARG A 219 -1.44 20.43 -4.04
N ALA A 220 -1.10 19.16 -3.80
CA ALA A 220 -1.96 18.03 -4.12
C ALA A 220 -3.31 18.13 -3.39
N SER A 221 -3.32 18.54 -2.11
CA SER A 221 -4.55 18.70 -1.33
C SER A 221 -5.51 19.79 -1.83
N ARG A 222 -5.07 20.67 -2.74
CA ARG A 222 -5.82 21.86 -3.18
C ARG A 222 -6.17 21.87 -4.67
N GLN A 223 -5.98 20.75 -5.35
CA GLN A 223 -6.31 20.60 -6.76
C GLN A 223 -6.68 19.13 -7.06
N PRO A 224 -7.34 18.86 -8.20
CA PRO A 224 -7.46 17.50 -8.69
C PRO A 224 -6.08 16.87 -8.93
N PHE A 225 -5.87 15.67 -8.41
CA PHE A 225 -4.66 14.87 -8.63
C PHE A 225 -5.03 13.43 -8.94
N ARG A 226 -4.09 12.67 -9.50
CA ARG A 226 -4.16 11.21 -9.59
C ARG A 226 -2.94 10.61 -8.92
N VAL A 227 -3.12 9.41 -8.39
CA VAL A 227 -2.05 8.56 -7.88
C VAL A 227 -1.47 7.73 -9.02
N VAL A 228 -0.33 7.08 -8.80
CA VAL A 228 0.26 6.16 -9.79
C VAL A 228 -0.55 4.87 -9.81
N PRO A 229 -1.22 4.52 -10.93
CA PRO A 229 -1.94 3.26 -11.01
C PRO A 229 -0.97 2.09 -11.12
N PHE A 230 -1.31 0.97 -10.49
CA PHE A 230 -0.63 -0.30 -10.72
C PHE A 230 -1.60 -1.35 -11.23
N PHE A 231 -1.06 -2.30 -11.99
CA PHE A 231 -1.81 -3.33 -12.70
C PHE A 231 -1.26 -4.71 -12.30
N ASP A 232 -2.14 -5.64 -11.93
CA ASP A 232 -1.74 -6.99 -11.50
C ASP A 232 -2.54 -8.05 -12.30
N PRO A 233 -1.89 -9.16 -12.71
CA PRO A 233 -2.61 -10.30 -13.29
C PRO A 233 -3.57 -10.92 -12.27
N ALA A 234 -4.60 -11.58 -12.78
CA ALA A 234 -5.51 -12.38 -11.97
C ALA A 234 -5.88 -13.69 -12.69
N PRO A 235 -6.33 -14.73 -11.97
CA PRO A 235 -6.77 -15.99 -12.60
C PRO A 235 -7.88 -15.81 -13.64
N TRP A 236 -8.70 -14.77 -13.48
CA TRP A 236 -9.83 -14.42 -14.34
C TRP A 236 -9.54 -13.24 -15.29
N GLY A 237 -8.33 -12.67 -15.22
CA GLY A 237 -8.00 -11.39 -15.85
C GLY A 237 -8.17 -11.39 -17.36
N GLY A 238 -8.58 -10.23 -17.87
CA GLY A 238 -8.87 -9.99 -19.27
C GLY A 238 -7.73 -9.36 -20.07
N GLN A 239 -8.10 -8.82 -21.22
CA GLN A 239 -7.17 -8.25 -22.21
C GLN A 239 -7.49 -6.79 -22.56
N TRP A 240 -8.56 -6.21 -22.00
CA TRP A 240 -8.96 -4.84 -22.31
C TRP A 240 -7.91 -3.83 -21.82
N MET A 241 -7.47 -3.93 -20.56
CA MET A 241 -6.49 -3.01 -19.97
C MET A 241 -5.15 -3.08 -20.71
N LYS A 242 -4.74 -4.28 -21.12
CA LYS A 242 -3.53 -4.48 -21.94
C LYS A 242 -3.57 -3.63 -23.21
N ARG A 243 -4.70 -3.68 -23.94
CA ARG A 243 -4.90 -2.96 -25.20
C ARG A 243 -5.05 -1.45 -24.98
N VAL A 244 -5.91 -1.04 -24.05
CA VAL A 244 -6.31 0.36 -23.89
C VAL A 244 -5.28 1.16 -23.09
N CYS A 245 -4.74 0.59 -22.01
CA CYS A 245 -3.70 1.25 -21.18
C CYS A 245 -2.27 1.01 -21.71
N ARG A 246 -2.12 0.28 -22.83
CA ARG A 246 -0.84 -0.07 -23.48
C ARG A 246 0.14 -0.68 -22.48
N LEU A 247 -0.30 -1.74 -21.81
CA LEU A 247 0.50 -2.46 -20.82
C LEU A 247 1.43 -3.46 -21.51
N ASP A 248 2.36 -4.05 -20.75
CA ASP A 248 3.30 -5.04 -21.28
C ASP A 248 2.52 -6.22 -21.90
N PRO A 249 2.69 -6.49 -23.22
CA PRO A 249 1.95 -7.53 -23.90
C PRO A 249 2.41 -8.95 -23.50
N THR A 250 3.60 -9.09 -22.90
CA THR A 250 4.16 -10.38 -22.50
C THR A 250 3.52 -10.95 -21.23
N VAL A 251 2.92 -10.10 -20.39
CA VAL A 251 2.15 -10.54 -19.22
C VAL A 251 0.86 -11.22 -19.70
N PRO A 252 0.51 -12.43 -19.24
CA PRO A 252 -0.61 -13.20 -19.80
C PRO A 252 -1.95 -12.44 -19.81
N ASN A 253 -2.29 -11.76 -18.72
CA ASN A 253 -3.50 -10.95 -18.58
C ASN A 253 -3.28 -9.82 -17.57
N TYR A 254 -4.27 -8.94 -17.45
CA TYR A 254 -4.40 -8.03 -16.32
C TYR A 254 -5.83 -8.13 -15.81
N GLY A 255 -6.01 -8.41 -14.52
CA GLY A 255 -7.33 -8.47 -13.90
C GLY A 255 -7.64 -7.23 -13.09
N TRP A 256 -6.65 -6.71 -12.36
CA TRP A 256 -6.80 -5.58 -11.48
C TRP A 256 -6.04 -4.36 -11.99
N CYS A 257 -6.66 -3.20 -11.92
CA CYS A 257 -5.99 -1.91 -11.84
C CYS A 257 -6.43 -1.21 -10.57
N PHE A 258 -5.48 -0.68 -9.80
CA PHE A 258 -5.76 0.13 -8.62
C PHE A 258 -5.33 1.57 -8.92
N ASP A 259 -6.30 2.47 -9.14
CA ASP A 259 -6.08 3.84 -9.65
C ASP A 259 -6.68 4.93 -8.74
N CYS A 260 -6.90 4.62 -7.47
CA CYS A 260 -7.19 5.57 -6.40
C CYS A 260 -7.27 4.82 -5.06
N VAL A 261 -6.18 4.20 -4.65
CA VAL A 261 -6.05 3.50 -3.37
C VAL A 261 -4.87 4.10 -2.63
N PRO A 262 -5.00 5.29 -2.00
CA PRO A 262 -3.86 5.99 -1.40
C PRO A 262 -3.10 5.19 -0.35
N GLU A 263 -3.77 4.21 0.25
CA GLU A 263 -3.15 3.26 1.15
C GLU A 263 -2.01 2.45 0.50
N GLU A 264 -2.13 2.13 -0.79
CA GLU A 264 -1.16 1.32 -1.53
C GLU A 264 -0.38 2.09 -2.60
N ASN A 265 -1.05 3.01 -3.29
CA ASN A 265 -0.50 3.72 -4.44
C ASN A 265 0.58 4.73 -4.05
N SER A 266 1.41 5.04 -5.04
CA SER A 266 2.33 6.16 -4.99
C SER A 266 1.67 7.47 -5.41
N LEU A 267 2.20 8.59 -4.94
CA LEU A 267 1.97 9.93 -5.49
C LEU A 267 3.29 10.45 -6.05
N LEU A 268 3.29 10.97 -7.28
CA LEU A 268 4.47 11.61 -7.87
C LEU A 268 4.42 13.12 -7.70
N LEU A 269 5.56 13.69 -7.31
CA LEU A 269 5.81 15.13 -7.34
C LEU A 269 6.80 15.48 -8.45
N GLY A 270 6.48 16.52 -9.20
CA GLY A 270 7.40 17.14 -10.15
C GLY A 270 8.21 18.24 -9.48
N LEU A 271 9.41 17.91 -9.02
CA LEU A 271 10.33 18.81 -8.31
C LEU A 271 11.37 19.38 -9.29
N GLY A 272 11.03 20.50 -9.93
CA GLY A 272 11.85 21.07 -11.00
C GLY A 272 11.86 20.17 -12.23
N ASP A 273 13.04 19.76 -12.70
CA ASP A 273 13.19 18.89 -13.87
C ASP A 273 12.94 17.40 -13.60
N VAL A 274 12.81 17.01 -12.32
CA VAL A 274 12.52 15.64 -11.91
C VAL A 274 11.01 15.49 -11.72
N THR A 275 10.34 14.81 -12.65
CA THR A 275 8.88 14.63 -12.64
C THR A 275 8.40 13.40 -11.86
N ASP A 276 9.32 12.59 -11.38
CA ASP A 276 9.06 11.26 -10.82
C ASP A 276 9.56 11.11 -9.38
N PHE A 277 9.56 12.17 -8.56
CA PHE A 277 9.82 12.01 -7.13
C PHE A 277 8.64 11.26 -6.49
N GLU A 278 8.87 10.07 -5.98
CA GLU A 278 7.83 9.11 -5.61
C GLU A 278 7.73 8.97 -4.09
N LEU A 279 6.51 9.06 -3.57
CA LEU A 279 6.20 8.91 -2.16
C LEU A 279 4.90 8.11 -2.02
N PRO A 280 4.63 7.51 -0.84
CA PRO A 280 3.31 6.94 -0.55
C PRO A 280 2.23 8.01 -0.66
N ALA A 281 1.16 7.74 -1.40
CA ALA A 281 0.03 8.68 -1.48
C ALA A 281 -0.63 8.92 -0.11
N LEU A 282 -0.52 7.96 0.81
CA LEU A 282 -0.97 8.08 2.19
C LEU A 282 -0.34 9.25 2.96
N ASP A 283 0.85 9.72 2.55
CA ASP A 283 1.49 10.87 3.19
C ASP A 283 0.71 12.16 3.00
N LEU A 284 -0.04 12.27 1.89
CA LEU A 284 -1.00 13.34 1.67
C LEU A 284 -2.13 13.30 2.71
N VAL A 285 -2.67 12.11 2.97
CA VAL A 285 -3.72 11.89 3.97
C VAL A 285 -3.19 12.24 5.36
N PHE A 286 -1.95 11.89 5.68
CA PHE A 286 -1.35 12.14 7.00
C PHE A 286 -1.00 13.60 7.26
N LEU A 287 -0.55 14.35 6.25
CA LEU A 287 -0.15 15.75 6.40
C LEU A 287 -1.29 16.75 6.17
N HIS A 288 -2.26 16.42 5.31
CA HIS A 288 -3.39 17.29 4.96
C HIS A 288 -4.75 16.57 5.04
N PRO A 289 -5.07 15.84 6.13
CA PRO A 289 -6.29 15.03 6.21
C PRO A 289 -7.56 15.89 6.07
N ARG A 290 -7.58 17.06 6.72
CA ARG A 290 -8.77 17.92 6.76
C ARG A 290 -8.99 18.63 5.43
N GLU A 291 -7.92 19.12 4.81
CA GLU A 291 -8.00 19.77 3.49
C GLU A 291 -8.39 18.79 2.39
N LEU A 292 -7.92 17.53 2.49
CA LEU A 292 -8.21 16.49 1.50
C LEU A 292 -9.60 15.87 1.70
N LEU A 293 -9.93 15.45 2.93
CA LEU A 293 -11.12 14.65 3.23
C LEU A 293 -12.32 15.54 3.63
N GLY A 294 -12.06 16.71 4.21
CA GLY A 294 -13.06 17.50 4.92
C GLY A 294 -13.37 16.97 6.32
N GLU A 295 -13.89 17.84 7.18
CA GLU A 295 -14.12 17.54 8.61
C GLU A 295 -15.06 16.34 8.83
N ALA A 296 -16.13 16.21 8.03
CA ALA A 296 -17.11 15.14 8.20
C ALA A 296 -16.53 13.75 7.88
N VAL A 297 -15.73 13.66 6.81
CA VAL A 297 -15.09 12.41 6.39
C VAL A 297 -13.97 12.06 7.36
N HIS A 298 -13.10 13.02 7.68
CA HIS A 298 -12.04 12.82 8.67
C HIS A 298 -12.60 12.42 10.04
N GLY A 299 -13.69 13.04 10.48
CA GLY A 299 -14.35 12.69 11.74
C GLY A 299 -14.92 11.27 11.77
N ARG A 300 -15.29 10.69 10.61
CA ARG A 300 -15.81 9.33 10.50
C ARG A 300 -14.73 8.27 10.30
N PHE A 301 -13.74 8.54 9.46
CA PHE A 301 -12.76 7.55 9.01
C PHE A 301 -11.35 7.78 9.59
N GLY A 302 -11.12 8.91 10.27
CA GLY A 302 -9.78 9.30 10.72
C GLY A 302 -8.85 9.54 9.52
N ASP A 303 -7.60 9.11 9.66
CA ASP A 303 -6.57 9.27 8.62
C ASP A 303 -6.61 8.12 7.58
N GLU A 304 -7.82 7.64 7.26
CA GLU A 304 -8.08 6.62 6.24
C GLU A 304 -8.78 7.26 5.05
N PHE A 305 -8.34 6.95 3.83
CA PHE A 305 -8.97 7.46 2.61
C PHE A 305 -10.21 6.60 2.29
N PRO A 306 -11.43 7.17 2.25
CA PRO A 306 -12.68 6.42 2.44
C PRO A 306 -13.21 5.73 1.18
N ILE A 307 -12.59 5.96 0.03
CA ILE A 307 -13.04 5.44 -1.27
C ILE A 307 -11.87 4.84 -2.02
N ARG A 308 -12.15 3.83 -2.83
CA ARG A 308 -11.18 3.26 -3.76
C ARG A 308 -11.76 3.18 -5.16
N PHE A 309 -10.89 3.26 -6.16
CA PHE A 309 -11.24 3.06 -7.55
C PHE A 309 -10.37 1.97 -8.15
N ASP A 310 -11.04 0.90 -8.57
CA ASP A 310 -10.45 -0.28 -9.15
C ASP A 310 -11.03 -0.48 -10.55
N MET A 311 -10.24 -0.97 -11.50
CA MET A 311 -10.76 -1.52 -12.75
C MET A 311 -10.68 -3.04 -12.69
N LEU A 312 -11.79 -3.71 -12.96
CA LEU A 312 -11.88 -5.18 -12.97
C LEU A 312 -12.10 -5.66 -14.39
N ASP A 313 -11.02 -6.16 -15.00
CA ASP A 313 -11.04 -6.58 -16.40
C ASP A 313 -11.28 -8.09 -16.51
N THR A 314 -12.47 -8.45 -16.98
CA THR A 314 -12.85 -9.83 -17.34
C THR A 314 -13.08 -9.97 -18.85
N MET A 315 -12.71 -8.97 -19.67
CA MET A 315 -12.89 -9.00 -21.12
C MET A 315 -11.97 -10.03 -21.76
N ASP A 316 -12.54 -11.00 -22.47
CA ASP A 316 -11.82 -12.16 -23.01
C ASP A 316 -11.20 -13.04 -21.90
N GLY A 317 -11.71 -12.92 -20.66
CA GLY A 317 -11.24 -13.63 -19.47
C GLY A 317 -12.30 -14.55 -18.85
N GLY A 318 -12.17 -14.77 -17.54
CA GLY A 318 -13.06 -15.62 -16.75
C GLY A 318 -14.10 -14.83 -15.96
N HIS A 319 -14.89 -15.53 -15.15
CA HIS A 319 -15.69 -14.90 -14.11
C HIS A 319 -14.77 -14.45 -12.97
N LEU A 320 -15.03 -13.26 -12.41
CA LEU A 320 -14.44 -12.86 -11.13
C LEU A 320 -14.82 -13.89 -10.05
N SER A 321 -14.05 -13.98 -8.97
CA SER A 321 -14.44 -14.80 -7.81
C SER A 321 -15.80 -14.36 -7.25
N LEU A 322 -16.56 -15.32 -6.71
CA LEU A 322 -17.78 -15.04 -5.94
C LEU A 322 -17.39 -14.55 -4.55
N GLN A 323 -17.91 -13.39 -4.15
CA GLN A 323 -17.46 -12.65 -2.98
C GLN A 323 -18.63 -12.16 -2.13
N VAL A 324 -18.33 -11.86 -0.86
CA VAL A 324 -19.21 -11.13 0.04
C VAL A 324 -18.36 -10.29 0.98
N HIS A 325 -18.67 -8.99 1.08
CA HIS A 325 -18.00 -8.09 2.02
C HIS A 325 -18.73 -8.13 3.36
N PRO A 326 -18.02 -8.11 4.51
CA PRO A 326 -18.64 -8.19 5.81
C PRO A 326 -19.47 -6.93 6.14
N PRO A 327 -20.56 -7.02 6.93
CA PRO A 327 -21.18 -5.84 7.52
C PRO A 327 -20.20 -5.04 8.41
N THR A 328 -20.51 -3.77 8.69
CA THR A 328 -19.65 -2.89 9.53
C THR A 328 -19.44 -3.44 10.95
N GLU A 329 -20.48 -4.01 11.56
CA GLU A 329 -20.37 -4.64 12.89
C GLU A 329 -19.38 -5.81 12.87
N TYR A 330 -19.51 -6.71 11.90
CA TYR A 330 -18.64 -7.88 11.77
C TYR A 330 -17.18 -7.49 11.52
N ILE A 331 -16.91 -6.56 10.59
CA ILE A 331 -15.53 -6.19 10.27
C ILE A 331 -14.82 -5.51 11.46
N GLN A 332 -15.57 -4.78 12.28
CA GLN A 332 -15.06 -4.16 13.50
C GLN A 332 -14.77 -5.19 14.59
N GLU A 333 -15.69 -6.12 14.84
CA GLU A 333 -15.53 -7.15 15.87
C GLU A 333 -14.44 -8.16 15.51
N THR A 334 -14.36 -8.57 14.23
CA THR A 334 -13.46 -9.64 13.80
C THR A 334 -12.07 -9.14 13.41
N PHE A 335 -11.94 -7.93 12.85
CA PHE A 335 -10.65 -7.45 12.31
C PHE A 335 -10.20 -6.10 12.88
N GLY A 336 -11.02 -5.44 13.71
CA GLY A 336 -10.69 -4.15 14.32
C GLY A 336 -10.77 -2.96 13.35
N MET A 337 -11.40 -3.15 12.18
CA MET A 337 -11.59 -2.10 11.18
C MET A 337 -12.91 -1.37 11.40
N HIS A 338 -12.90 -0.04 11.37
CA HIS A 338 -14.07 0.78 11.71
C HIS A 338 -14.97 1.14 10.52
N TYR A 339 -14.66 0.61 9.34
CA TYR A 339 -15.41 0.81 8.11
C TYR A 339 -15.47 -0.50 7.36
N THR A 340 -16.48 -0.64 6.50
CA THR A 340 -16.61 -1.78 5.59
C THR A 340 -16.52 -1.34 4.14
N GLN A 341 -16.51 -2.32 3.25
CA GLN A 341 -16.58 -2.14 1.82
C GLN A 341 -18.03 -2.31 1.35
N ASP A 342 -18.73 -1.18 1.24
CA ASP A 342 -19.81 -1.05 0.27
C ASP A 342 -19.20 -0.82 -1.11
N GLU A 343 -19.76 -1.44 -2.14
CA GLU A 343 -19.22 -1.41 -3.49
C GLU A 343 -20.28 -1.01 -4.51
N SER A 344 -19.82 -0.54 -5.67
CA SER A 344 -20.67 -0.34 -6.83
C SER A 344 -19.91 -0.69 -8.09
N TYR A 345 -20.57 -1.40 -9.01
CA TYR A 345 -20.05 -1.62 -10.35
C TYR A 345 -20.62 -0.57 -11.29
N TYR A 346 -19.73 0.11 -12.01
CA TYR A 346 -20.06 0.86 -13.21
C TYR A 346 -19.46 0.14 -14.40
N LEU A 347 -20.26 -0.32 -15.36
CA LEU A 347 -19.74 -1.12 -16.46
C LEU A 347 -19.14 -0.21 -17.53
N LEU A 348 -17.84 0.10 -17.42
CA LEU A 348 -17.13 0.93 -18.39
C LEU A 348 -17.17 0.32 -19.80
N ASP A 349 -17.11 -1.01 -19.91
CA ASP A 349 -17.32 -1.74 -21.15
C ASP A 349 -17.92 -3.13 -20.90
N ALA A 350 -18.70 -3.65 -21.86
CA ALA A 350 -19.36 -4.95 -21.70
C ALA A 350 -19.71 -5.56 -23.06
N ALA A 351 -19.48 -6.86 -23.22
CA ALA A 351 -19.98 -7.61 -24.37
C ALA A 351 -21.49 -7.93 -24.21
N PRO A 352 -22.19 -8.33 -25.30
CA PRO A 352 -23.63 -8.61 -25.25
C PRO A 352 -24.06 -9.71 -24.27
N ASP A 353 -23.14 -10.62 -23.89
CA ASP A 353 -23.39 -11.70 -22.93
C ASP A 353 -22.91 -11.40 -21.50
N ALA A 354 -22.48 -10.17 -21.23
CA ALA A 354 -22.04 -9.74 -19.91
C ALA A 354 -23.16 -9.87 -18.86
N THR A 355 -22.76 -10.30 -17.66
CA THR A 355 -23.70 -10.47 -16.54
C THR A 355 -23.04 -10.05 -15.23
N VAL A 356 -23.84 -9.58 -14.28
CA VAL A 356 -23.45 -9.37 -12.89
C VAL A 356 -24.23 -10.35 -12.01
N TYR A 357 -23.52 -11.08 -11.18
CA TYR A 357 -24.09 -11.92 -10.15
C TYR A 357 -24.35 -11.04 -8.93
N LEU A 358 -25.60 -11.01 -8.44
CA LEU A 358 -25.97 -10.08 -7.37
C LEU A 358 -27.10 -10.63 -6.50
N GLY A 359 -26.75 -10.97 -5.26
CA GLY A 359 -27.65 -11.52 -4.26
C GLY A 359 -27.96 -13.00 -4.48
N VAL A 360 -28.29 -13.68 -3.39
CA VAL A 360 -28.78 -15.06 -3.43
C VAL A 360 -30.25 -15.12 -3.88
N LYS A 361 -30.66 -16.26 -4.43
CA LYS A 361 -32.05 -16.48 -4.85
C LYS A 361 -32.99 -16.59 -3.64
N THR A 362 -34.19 -16.04 -3.77
CA THR A 362 -35.23 -16.18 -2.75
C THR A 362 -35.57 -17.65 -2.51
N GLY A 363 -35.65 -18.05 -1.23
CA GLY A 363 -36.06 -19.40 -0.83
C GLY A 363 -34.95 -20.45 -0.82
N ILE A 364 -33.69 -20.10 -1.10
CA ILE A 364 -32.58 -21.04 -0.91
C ILE A 364 -32.38 -21.35 0.59
N ARG A 365 -31.86 -22.54 0.89
CA ARG A 365 -31.38 -22.88 2.23
C ARG A 365 -29.88 -22.57 2.30
N PRO A 366 -29.40 -21.72 3.24
CA PRO A 366 -27.97 -21.40 3.35
C PRO A 366 -27.09 -22.65 3.53
N ALA A 367 -27.54 -23.62 4.32
CA ALA A 367 -26.81 -24.88 4.53
C ALA A 367 -26.57 -25.67 3.23
N ASP A 368 -27.52 -25.63 2.27
CA ASP A 368 -27.34 -26.30 0.98
C ASP A 368 -26.29 -25.60 0.12
N MET A 369 -26.24 -24.26 0.18
CA MET A 369 -25.24 -23.48 -0.55
C MET A 369 -23.84 -23.71 0.03
N LEU A 370 -23.70 -23.71 1.36
CA LEU A 370 -22.45 -24.00 2.05
C LEU A 370 -21.94 -25.40 1.72
N ALA A 371 -22.80 -26.42 1.81
CA ALA A 371 -22.42 -27.79 1.44
C ALA A 371 -21.99 -27.90 -0.03
N ALA A 372 -22.60 -27.16 -0.95
CA ALA A 372 -22.20 -27.11 -2.35
C ALA A 372 -20.84 -26.43 -2.56
N LEU A 373 -20.55 -25.35 -1.81
CA LEU A 373 -19.25 -24.68 -1.82
C LEU A 373 -18.15 -25.60 -1.27
N GLU A 374 -18.40 -26.27 -0.15
CA GLU A 374 -17.47 -27.22 0.47
C GLU A 374 -17.18 -28.41 -0.46
N ALA A 375 -18.21 -28.96 -1.10
CA ALA A 375 -18.05 -30.04 -2.07
C ALA A 375 -17.19 -29.61 -3.27
N ALA A 376 -17.42 -28.41 -3.82
CA ALA A 376 -16.63 -27.87 -4.92
C ALA A 376 -15.16 -27.66 -4.51
N GLN A 377 -14.93 -27.10 -3.31
CA GLN A 377 -13.59 -26.90 -2.76
C GLN A 377 -12.83 -28.23 -2.55
N ALA A 378 -13.54 -29.30 -2.17
CA ALA A 378 -12.98 -30.63 -1.97
C ALA A 378 -12.71 -31.42 -3.28
N GLY A 379 -12.84 -30.78 -4.45
CA GLY A 379 -12.65 -31.42 -5.76
C GLY A 379 -13.88 -32.17 -6.28
N GLY A 380 -15.05 -31.95 -5.67
CA GLY A 380 -16.34 -32.44 -6.14
C GLY A 380 -16.85 -31.67 -7.37
N PRO A 381 -18.17 -31.75 -7.65
CA PRO A 381 -18.75 -31.04 -8.79
C PRO A 381 -18.58 -29.52 -8.63
N PRO A 382 -18.49 -28.76 -9.74
CA PRO A 382 -18.47 -27.30 -9.69
C PRO A 382 -19.68 -26.73 -8.95
N PHE A 383 -19.50 -25.60 -8.29
CA PHE A 383 -20.57 -24.90 -7.59
C PHE A 383 -21.71 -24.52 -8.55
N ASP A 384 -22.94 -24.95 -8.23
CA ASP A 384 -24.15 -24.65 -9.03
C ASP A 384 -24.64 -23.22 -8.76
N ASP A 385 -23.92 -22.26 -9.34
CA ASP A 385 -24.21 -20.83 -9.28
C ASP A 385 -25.67 -20.51 -9.67
N ARG A 386 -26.21 -21.21 -10.67
CA ARG A 386 -27.58 -21.04 -11.16
C ARG A 386 -28.63 -21.43 -10.13
N ARG A 387 -28.36 -22.37 -9.24
CA ARG A 387 -29.28 -22.73 -8.16
C ARG A 387 -29.32 -21.69 -7.06
N PHE A 388 -28.19 -21.05 -6.75
CA PHE A 388 -28.06 -20.26 -5.51
C PHE A 388 -28.03 -18.74 -5.72
N VAL A 389 -27.56 -18.24 -6.86
CA VAL A 389 -27.24 -16.81 -7.05
C VAL A 389 -28.06 -16.22 -8.19
N ASN A 390 -28.52 -14.97 -8.05
CA ASN A 390 -29.17 -14.26 -9.14
C ASN A 390 -28.14 -13.79 -10.17
N ARG A 391 -28.51 -13.85 -11.45
CA ARG A 391 -27.69 -13.38 -12.57
C ARG A 391 -28.46 -12.32 -13.34
N TRP A 392 -27.91 -11.12 -13.40
CA TRP A 392 -28.51 -9.98 -14.06
C TRP A 392 -27.76 -9.68 -15.36
N PRO A 393 -28.44 -9.51 -16.50
CA PRO A 393 -27.80 -8.99 -17.71
C PRO A 393 -27.17 -7.63 -17.43
N ALA A 394 -25.95 -7.41 -17.93
CA ALA A 394 -25.23 -6.16 -17.77
C ALA A 394 -24.88 -5.57 -19.13
N LYS A 395 -25.03 -4.26 -19.27
CA LYS A 395 -24.68 -3.50 -20.47
C LYS A 395 -23.68 -2.42 -20.12
N LYS A 396 -22.99 -1.94 -21.15
CA LYS A 396 -22.11 -0.80 -21.04
C LYS A 396 -22.87 0.40 -20.45
N HIS A 397 -22.27 1.02 -19.44
CA HIS A 397 -22.78 2.13 -18.65
C HIS A 397 -23.91 1.79 -17.68
N ASP A 398 -24.23 0.50 -17.49
CA ASP A 398 -25.08 0.10 -16.36
C ASP A 398 -24.35 0.30 -15.03
N HIS A 399 -25.13 0.49 -13.97
CA HIS A 399 -24.63 0.66 -12.61
C HIS A 399 -25.32 -0.31 -11.66
N PHE A 400 -24.55 -1.02 -10.85
CA PHE A 400 -25.04 -1.97 -9.85
C PHE A 400 -24.54 -1.55 -8.47
N LEU A 401 -25.46 -1.35 -7.52
CA LEU A 401 -25.12 -1.11 -6.13
C LEU A 401 -24.94 -2.44 -5.40
N ILE A 402 -23.87 -2.56 -4.63
CA ILE A 402 -23.48 -3.78 -3.92
C ILE A 402 -23.23 -3.42 -2.44
N PRO A 403 -24.29 -3.33 -1.62
CA PRO A 403 -24.13 -3.10 -0.19
C PRO A 403 -23.41 -4.27 0.48
N ALA A 404 -22.66 -3.99 1.54
CA ALA A 404 -22.00 -5.02 2.35
C ALA A 404 -22.99 -6.11 2.80
N GLY A 405 -22.54 -7.37 2.80
CA GLY A 405 -23.36 -8.56 3.03
C GLY A 405 -24.02 -9.13 1.77
N THR A 406 -23.90 -8.47 0.61
CA THR A 406 -24.43 -8.98 -0.66
C THR A 406 -23.45 -9.93 -1.33
N VAL A 407 -23.87 -11.17 -1.62
CA VAL A 407 -23.09 -12.11 -2.45
C VAL A 407 -23.06 -11.61 -3.89
N HIS A 408 -21.88 -11.43 -4.47
CA HIS A 408 -21.75 -10.84 -5.80
C HIS A 408 -20.51 -11.34 -6.58
N CYS A 409 -20.53 -11.14 -7.89
CA CYS A 409 -19.42 -11.47 -8.80
C CYS A 409 -19.62 -10.72 -10.14
N SER A 410 -18.57 -10.12 -10.68
CA SER A 410 -18.57 -9.68 -12.09
C SER A 410 -18.44 -10.90 -13.00
N GLY A 411 -19.41 -11.10 -13.88
CA GLY A 411 -19.32 -12.12 -14.92
C GLY A 411 -18.27 -11.77 -15.97
N ARG A 412 -17.89 -12.77 -16.77
CA ARG A 412 -16.97 -12.59 -17.90
C ARG A 412 -17.42 -11.49 -18.87
N ASN A 413 -16.50 -11.03 -19.70
CA ASN A 413 -16.75 -10.06 -20.76
C ASN A 413 -17.27 -8.71 -20.26
N SER A 414 -16.77 -8.30 -19.10
CA SER A 414 -17.07 -7.02 -18.47
C SER A 414 -15.77 -6.30 -18.13
N LEU A 415 -15.75 -5.00 -18.31
CA LEU A 415 -14.85 -4.10 -17.63
C LEU A 415 -15.68 -3.28 -16.65
N VAL A 416 -15.49 -3.58 -15.38
CA VAL A 416 -15.98 -2.75 -14.27
C VAL A 416 -15.00 -1.60 -14.08
#